data_AF-A0A5M5QHQ9-F1
#
_entry.id   AF-A0A5M5QHQ9-F1
#
_cell.length_a   1.000
_cell.length_b   1.000
_cell.length_c   1.000
_cell.angle_alpha   90.00
_cell.angle_beta   90.00
_cell.angle_gamma   90.00
#
_symmetry.space_group_name_H-M   'P 1'
#
loop_
_entity.id
_entity.type
_entity.pdbx_description
1 polymer ?
#
loop_
_entity_poly.entity_id
_entity_poly.type
_entity_poly.pdbx_seq_one_letter_code
_entity_poly.pdbx_strand_id
1 'polypeptide(L)'
;MNKKASIQPKTEKSNFKKRDYSLIVDSKYNFRAIIQRAWVYVRNYGYSFKSALKTAWIDAHLKMDEYKAEIRFRESTTSIFPKKNLSLSSLYSNPFGNLAMGYVTK
;
A
#
# COMPACT_ATOMS: atom_id res chain seq x y z
N MET A 1 -27.84 3.19 -46.28
CA MET A 1 -27.51 2.25 -45.18
C MET A 1 -25.99 2.18 -45.06
N ASN A 2 -25.37 2.97 -44.17
CA ASN A 2 -23.91 3.02 -44.05
C ASN A 2 -23.48 2.29 -42.77
N LYS A 3 -22.92 1.08 -42.92
CA LYS A 3 -22.34 0.31 -41.81
C LYS A 3 -20.98 0.94 -41.45
N LYS A 4 -20.90 1.65 -40.32
CA LYS A 4 -19.61 2.07 -39.76
C LYS A 4 -18.92 0.84 -39.15
N ALA A 5 -17.79 0.44 -39.72
CA ALA A 5 -16.95 -0.60 -39.15
C ALA A 5 -16.34 -0.06 -37.83
N SER A 6 -16.71 -0.70 -36.71
CA SER A 6 -16.05 -0.51 -35.43
C SER A 6 -14.66 -1.16 -35.50
N ILE A 7 -13.64 -0.34 -35.71
CA ILE A 7 -12.25 -0.77 -35.56
C ILE A 7 -11.95 -0.72 -34.07
N GLN A 8 -12.07 -1.85 -33.38
CA GLN A 8 -11.56 -1.95 -32.02
C GLN A 8 -10.02 -1.93 -32.06
N PRO A 9 -9.36 -1.15 -31.19
CA PRO A 9 -7.91 -1.18 -31.11
C PRO A 9 -7.46 -2.57 -30.67
N LYS A 10 -6.64 -3.24 -31.50
CA LYS A 10 -5.95 -4.47 -31.12
C LYS A 10 -5.00 -4.14 -29.97
N THR A 11 -5.39 -4.50 -28.74
CA THR A 11 -4.47 -4.53 -27.61
C THR A 11 -3.46 -5.65 -27.84
N GLU A 12 -2.32 -5.31 -28.43
CA GLU A 12 -1.15 -6.17 -28.45
C GLU A 12 -0.75 -6.43 -26.98
N LYS A 13 -1.04 -7.63 -26.49
CA LYS A 13 -0.53 -8.08 -25.18
C LYS A 13 0.97 -8.27 -25.32
N SER A 14 1.75 -7.21 -25.12
CA SER A 14 3.19 -7.32 -24.99
C SER A 14 3.49 -8.26 -23.82
N ASN A 15 4.02 -9.45 -24.11
CA ASN A 15 4.47 -10.44 -23.13
C ASN A 15 5.74 -9.99 -22.37
N PHE A 16 5.90 -8.68 -22.14
CA PHE A 16 6.94 -8.17 -21.26
C PHE A 16 6.48 -8.42 -19.82
N LYS A 17 6.98 -9.49 -19.22
CA LYS A 17 6.92 -9.66 -17.77
C LYS A 17 7.53 -8.40 -17.16
N LYS A 18 6.70 -7.54 -16.56
CA LYS A 18 7.14 -6.29 -15.95
C LYS A 18 8.25 -6.62 -14.95
N ARG A 19 9.36 -5.90 -15.02
CA ARG A 19 10.46 -6.09 -14.07
C ARG A 19 9.99 -5.57 -12.72
N ASP A 20 9.98 -6.43 -11.71
CA ASP A 20 9.63 -6.05 -10.34
C ASP A 20 10.83 -5.34 -9.69
N TYR A 21 10.74 -4.02 -9.62
CA TYR A 21 11.73 -3.16 -8.98
C TYR A 21 11.47 -2.95 -7.48
N SER A 22 10.43 -3.60 -6.94
CA SER A 22 10.12 -3.57 -5.51
C SER A 22 11.27 -4.20 -4.72
N LEU A 23 11.86 -3.42 -3.82
CA LEU A 23 12.95 -3.89 -2.95
C LEU A 23 12.50 -4.99 -1.98
N ILE A 24 11.19 -5.08 -1.74
CA ILE A 24 10.57 -6.04 -0.83
C ILE A 24 9.38 -6.67 -1.54
N VAL A 25 9.28 -7.98 -1.41
CA VAL A 25 8.16 -8.79 -1.90
C VAL A 25 7.82 -9.77 -0.80
N ASP A 26 6.54 -9.80 -0.39
CA ASP A 26 6.02 -10.71 0.62
C ASP A 26 6.88 -10.77 1.89
N SER A 27 7.21 -9.61 2.47
CA SER A 27 8.08 -9.44 3.67
C SER A 27 9.54 -9.87 3.53
N LYS A 28 9.99 -10.25 2.33
CA LYS A 28 11.38 -10.65 2.05
C LYS A 28 12.08 -9.65 1.15
N TYR A 29 13.39 -9.52 1.32
CA TYR A 29 14.21 -8.70 0.43
C TYR A 29 14.29 -9.31 -0.97
N ASN A 30 14.05 -8.48 -1.97
CA ASN A 30 14.22 -8.84 -3.37
C ASN A 30 15.65 -8.49 -3.83
N PHE A 31 16.56 -9.46 -3.70
CA PHE A 31 17.96 -9.28 -4.07
C PHE A 31 18.15 -8.86 -5.54
N ARG A 32 17.30 -9.31 -6.46
CA ARG A 32 17.37 -8.90 -7.87
C ARG A 32 17.12 -7.41 -8.01
N ALA A 33 16.11 -6.88 -7.32
CA ALA A 33 15.82 -5.45 -7.32
C ALA A 33 16.94 -4.64 -6.65
N ILE A 34 17.52 -5.14 -5.55
CA ILE A 34 18.64 -4.49 -4.84
C ILE A 34 19.87 -4.38 -5.76
N ILE A 35 20.25 -5.47 -6.44
CA ILE A 35 21.38 -5.47 -7.38
C ILE A 35 21.11 -4.56 -8.57
N GLN A 36 19.89 -4.56 -9.11
CA GLN A 36 19.50 -3.65 -10.19
C GLN A 36 19.61 -2.18 -9.75
N ARG A 37 19.17 -1.86 -8.53
CA ARG A 37 19.29 -0.52 -7.95
C ARG A 37 20.75 -0.12 -7.73
N ALA A 38 21.60 -1.05 -7.30
CA ALA A 38 23.04 -0.83 -7.23
C ALA A 38 23.63 -0.50 -8.62
N TRP A 39 23.22 -1.22 -9.67
CA TRP A 39 23.66 -0.90 -11.04
C TRP A 39 23.22 0.48 -11.52
N VAL A 40 22.04 0.96 -11.11
CA VAL A 40 21.62 2.34 -11.36
C VAL A 40 22.55 3.33 -10.66
N TYR A 41 22.93 3.06 -9.40
CA TYR A 41 23.89 3.90 -8.68
C TYR A 41 25.26 3.97 -9.35
N VAL A 42 25.77 2.84 -9.86
CA VAL A 42 27.02 2.79 -10.63
C VAL A 42 26.93 3.65 -11.88
N ARG A 43 25.85 3.49 -12.67
CA ARG A 43 25.71 4.18 -13.97
C ARG A 43 25.44 5.67 -13.84
N ASN A 44 24.59 6.06 -12.90
CA ASN A 44 24.11 7.44 -12.83
C ASN A 44 25.00 8.33 -11.96
N TYR A 45 25.65 7.77 -10.94
CA TYR A 45 26.42 8.53 -9.94
C TYR A 45 27.91 8.17 -9.94
N GLY A 46 28.36 7.30 -10.84
CA GLY A 46 29.77 6.93 -10.96
C GLY A 46 30.32 6.16 -9.76
N TYR A 47 29.45 5.56 -8.94
CA TYR A 47 29.87 4.82 -7.75
C TYR A 47 30.58 3.53 -8.13
N SER A 48 31.54 3.10 -7.29
CA SER A 48 32.02 1.72 -7.33
C SER A 48 30.86 0.75 -7.08
N PHE A 49 30.87 -0.44 -7.68
CA PHE A 49 29.80 -1.42 -7.43
C PHE A 49 29.65 -1.76 -5.93
N LYS A 50 30.77 -1.80 -5.19
CA LYS A 50 30.77 -2.04 -3.74
C LYS A 50 30.05 -0.94 -2.96
N SER A 51 30.31 0.33 -3.25
CA SER A 51 29.63 1.45 -2.60
C SER A 51 28.16 1.52 -3.00
N ALA A 52 27.87 1.34 -4.29
CA ALA A 52 26.51 1.28 -4.82
C ALA A 52 25.66 0.18 -4.18
N LEU A 53 26.25 -1.01 -3.97
CA LEU A 53 25.57 -2.12 -3.33
C LEU A 53 25.26 -1.82 -1.87
N LYS A 54 26.19 -1.19 -1.13
CA LYS A 54 25.93 -0.73 0.24
C LYS A 54 24.77 0.27 0.30
N THR A 55 24.75 1.25 -0.60
CA THR A 55 23.66 2.23 -0.68
C THR A 55 22.32 1.58 -1.01
N ALA A 56 22.30 0.65 -1.97
CA ALA A 56 21.08 -0.09 -2.31
C ALA A 56 20.56 -0.96 -1.16
N TRP A 57 21.45 -1.51 -0.33
CA TRP A 57 21.08 -2.23 0.89
C TRP A 57 20.45 -1.32 1.95
N ILE A 58 21.00 -0.12 2.15
CA ILE A 58 20.43 0.88 3.09
C ILE A 58 19.00 1.23 2.65
N ASP A 59 18.78 1.50 1.37
CA ASP A 59 17.44 1.77 0.83
C ASP A 59 16.48 0.60 1.05
N ALA A 60 16.96 -0.64 0.90
CA ALA A 60 16.14 -1.82 1.12
C ALA A 60 15.74 -1.98 2.59
N HIS A 61 16.66 -1.71 3.51
CA HIS A 61 16.37 -1.68 4.95
C HIS A 61 15.33 -0.62 5.30
N LEU A 62 15.49 0.60 4.78
CA LEU A 62 14.53 1.68 5.01
C LEU A 62 13.12 1.28 4.55
N LYS A 63 13.01 0.70 3.35
CA LYS A 63 11.76 0.15 2.82
C LYS A 63 11.17 -0.96 3.69
N MET A 64 12.00 -1.74 4.38
CA MET A 64 11.55 -2.83 5.25
C MET A 64 10.98 -2.30 6.54
N ASP A 65 11.57 -1.24 7.07
CA ASP A 65 11.07 -0.57 8.24
C ASP A 65 9.74 0.15 7.94
N GLU A 66 9.62 0.77 6.76
CA GLU A 66 8.34 1.29 6.23
C GLU A 66 7.29 0.18 6.15
N TYR A 67 7.61 -0.95 5.51
CA TYR A 67 6.71 -2.09 5.38
C TYR A 67 6.24 -2.62 6.75
N LYS A 68 7.15 -2.76 7.71
CA LYS A 68 6.81 -3.18 9.08
C LYS A 68 5.90 -2.17 9.77
N ALA A 69 6.15 -0.87 9.58
CA ALA A 69 5.30 0.18 10.12
C ALA A 69 3.88 0.12 9.52
N GLU A 70 3.76 -0.09 8.21
CA GLU A 70 2.48 -0.28 7.52
C GLU A 70 1.73 -1.51 8.04
N ILE A 71 2.41 -2.64 8.25
CA ILE A 71 1.80 -3.85 8.82
C ILE A 71 1.29 -3.58 10.23
N ARG A 72 2.10 -2.95 11.09
CA ARG A 72 1.68 -2.59 12.46
C ARG A 72 0.47 -1.64 12.45
N PHE A 73 0.45 -0.68 11.54
CA PHE A 73 -0.68 0.23 11.37
C PHE A 73 -1.93 -0.51 10.88
N ARG A 74 -1.79 -1.43 9.92
CA ARG A 74 -2.91 -2.24 9.45
C ARG A 74 -3.48 -3.11 10.56
N GLU A 75 -2.62 -3.76 11.34
CA GLU A 75 -3.01 -4.56 12.51
C GLU A 75 -3.76 -3.71 13.55
N SER A 76 -3.30 -2.49 13.83
CA SER A 76 -3.99 -1.58 14.75
C SER A 76 -5.33 -1.09 14.19
N THR A 77 -5.44 -0.75 12.90
CA THR A 77 -6.73 -0.34 12.30
C THR A 77 -7.78 -1.45 12.28
N THR A 78 -7.38 -2.72 12.15
CA THR A 78 -8.31 -3.86 12.34
C THR A 78 -8.85 -3.98 13.77
N SER A 79 -8.22 -3.34 14.78
CA SER A 79 -8.73 -3.28 16.15
C SER A 79 -9.51 -1.99 16.45
N ILE A 80 -9.28 -0.90 15.70
CA ILE A 80 -9.98 0.39 15.88
C ILE A 80 -11.45 0.30 15.47
N PHE A 81 -11.79 -0.51 14.46
CA PHE A 81 -13.19 -0.75 14.12
C PHE A 81 -13.73 -1.90 14.98
N PRO A 82 -14.72 -1.66 15.87
CA PRO A 82 -15.34 -2.74 16.60
C PRO A 82 -15.95 -3.73 15.59
N LYS A 83 -15.60 -5.04 15.70
CA LYS A 83 -16.19 -6.15 14.92
C LYS A 83 -17.67 -6.40 15.26
N LYS A 84 -18.42 -5.35 15.61
CA LYS A 84 -19.86 -5.44 15.81
C LYS A 84 -20.49 -5.07 14.48
N ASN A 85 -21.25 -6.02 13.94
CA ASN A 85 -22.37 -5.85 13.03
C ASN A 85 -23.28 -4.68 13.43
N LEU A 86 -22.79 -3.46 13.31
CA LEU A 86 -23.54 -2.23 13.47
C LEU A 86 -24.41 -2.08 12.23
N SER A 87 -25.61 -2.64 12.32
CA SER A 87 -26.68 -2.36 11.37
C SER A 87 -26.90 -0.85 11.32
N LEU A 88 -27.07 -0.28 10.12
CA LEU A 88 -27.36 1.15 9.93
C LEU A 88 -28.54 1.62 10.80
N SER A 89 -29.47 0.71 11.09
CA SER A 89 -30.61 0.96 11.97
C SER A 89 -30.21 1.30 13.41
N SER A 90 -29.16 0.67 13.99
CA SER A 90 -28.77 0.92 15.39
C SER A 90 -28.16 2.30 15.62
N LEU A 91 -27.63 2.93 14.57
CA LEU A 91 -27.08 4.30 14.64
C LEU A 91 -28.18 5.37 14.65
N TYR A 92 -29.38 5.02 14.18
CA TYR A 92 -30.54 5.92 14.11
C TYR A 92 -31.70 5.50 15.02
N SER A 93 -31.54 4.42 15.80
CA SER A 93 -32.63 3.87 16.63
C SER A 93 -33.12 4.78 17.77
N ASN A 94 -32.45 5.90 18.08
CA ASN A 94 -32.92 6.84 19.11
C ASN A 94 -32.94 8.29 18.59
N PRO A 95 -34.08 8.80 18.12
CA PRO A 95 -34.29 10.24 17.94
C PRO A 95 -34.61 10.97 19.27
N PHE A 96 -34.89 10.24 20.35
CA PHE A 96 -35.13 10.80 21.68
C PHE A 96 -34.22 10.12 22.70
N GLY A 97 -32.98 10.61 22.82
CA GLY A 97 -32.11 10.26 23.93
C GLY A 97 -32.73 10.70 25.25
N ASN A 98 -32.76 9.78 26.22
CA ASN A 98 -33.22 10.01 27.59
C ASN A 98 -32.71 11.34 28.18
N LEU A 99 -33.59 12.35 28.24
CA LEU A 99 -33.47 13.49 29.13
C LEU A 99 -33.88 13.06 30.55
N ALA A 100 -33.05 12.21 31.17
CA ALA A 100 -33.08 11.96 32.60
C ALA A 100 -31.76 12.47 33.22
N MET A 101 -31.37 13.69 32.86
CA MET A 101 -30.41 14.46 33.65
C MET A 101 -31.18 14.99 34.85
N GLY A 102 -30.94 14.39 36.01
CA GLY A 102 -31.43 14.88 37.29
C GLY A 102 -30.90 16.29 37.55
N TYR A 103 -31.69 17.29 37.17
CA TYR A 103 -31.57 18.62 37.74
C TYR A 103 -32.48 18.67 38.96
N VAL A 104 -31.81 18.73 40.10
CA VAL A 104 -32.29 19.18 41.41
C VAL A 104 -33.43 20.20 41.25
N THR A 105 -34.62 19.84 41.74
CA THR A 105 -35.71 20.79 41.97
C THR A 105 -35.43 21.57 43.26
N LYS A 106 -35.39 22.90 43.13
CA LYS A 106 -35.46 23.98 44.16
C LYS A 106 -35.06 23.65 45.60
#